data_AF-A0A816UG08-F1
#
_entry.id   AF-A0A816UG08-F1
#
_cell.length_a   1.000
_cell.length_b   1.000
_cell.length_c   1.000
_cell.angle_alpha   90.00
_cell.angle_beta   90.00
_cell.angle_gamma   90.00
#
_symmetry.space_group_name_H-M   'P 1'
#
loop_
_entity.id
_entity.type
_entity.pdbx_description
1 polymer ?
#
loop_
_entity_poly.entity_id
_entity_poly.type
_entity_poly.pdbx_seq_one_letter_code
_entity_poly.pdbx_strand_id
1 'polypeptide(L)'
;MNHRHWFQSALIRAVQLCTLYEDFYRECLYLQMSCFVSGYSDKWTEYEFKKFYEYFNIETYRFHMNQTIYEQLRRRLLIRNDTQCDKSLQELDLKSNKYFLRFHYPYHYGYHRKFEEKFYEILSTFMKNHPQLSSNQ
;
A
#
# COMPACT_ATOMS: atom_id res chain seq x y z
N MET A 1 16.24 6.10 -2.19
CA MET A 1 14.77 5.98 -2.37
C MET A 1 14.34 7.14 -3.28
N ASN A 2 13.71 6.88 -4.43
CA ASN A 2 13.35 7.93 -5.40
C ASN A 2 12.17 8.75 -4.86
N HIS A 3 12.29 10.09 -4.79
CA HIS A 3 11.25 10.99 -4.25
C HIS A 3 9.92 10.89 -5.01
N ARG A 4 9.94 10.65 -6.32
CA ARG A 4 8.72 10.31 -7.09
C ARG A 4 8.03 9.08 -6.52
N HIS A 5 8.80 8.02 -6.27
CA HIS A 5 8.25 6.75 -5.79
C HIS A 5 7.67 6.91 -4.39
N TRP A 6 8.35 7.66 -3.52
CA TRP A 6 7.83 8.03 -2.20
C TRP A 6 6.50 8.78 -2.30
N PHE A 7 6.44 9.83 -3.12
CA PHE A 7 5.25 10.67 -3.27
C PHE A 7 4.05 9.89 -3.80
N GLN A 8 4.24 9.10 -4.87
CA GLN A 8 3.19 8.25 -5.44
C GLN A 8 2.72 7.19 -4.44
N SER A 9 3.64 6.58 -3.69
CA SER A 9 3.29 5.60 -2.65
C SER A 9 2.51 6.24 -1.50
N ALA A 10 2.87 7.47 -1.12
CA ALA A 10 2.16 8.21 -0.09
C ALA A 10 0.72 8.54 -0.51
N LEU A 11 0.49 8.94 -1.77
CA LEU A 11 -0.85 9.17 -2.32
C LEU A 11 -1.70 7.90 -2.34
N ILE A 12 -1.14 6.78 -2.82
CA ILE A 12 -1.83 5.49 -2.82
C ILE A 12 -2.26 5.10 -1.40
N ARG A 13 -1.34 5.25 -0.44
CA ARG A 13 -1.61 4.96 0.96
C ARG A 13 -2.68 5.90 1.55
N ALA A 14 -2.65 7.18 1.22
CA ALA A 14 -3.66 8.13 1.67
C ALA A 14 -5.05 7.67 1.22
N VAL A 15 -5.20 7.20 -0.04
CA VAL A 15 -6.49 6.64 -0.52
C VAL A 15 -6.89 5.37 0.24
N GLN A 16 -5.95 4.49 0.56
CA GLN A 16 -6.25 3.25 1.29
C GLN A 16 -6.74 3.53 2.72
N LEU A 17 -6.10 4.49 3.41
CA LEU A 17 -6.34 4.74 4.84
C LEU A 17 -7.47 5.74 5.09
N CYS A 18 -7.59 6.77 4.26
CA CYS A 18 -8.64 7.78 4.43
C CYS A 18 -9.97 7.21 3.93
N THR A 19 -10.96 7.11 4.81
CA THR A 19 -12.32 6.69 4.44
C THR A 19 -13.14 7.86 3.90
N LEU A 20 -12.86 9.07 4.41
CA LEU A 20 -13.49 10.32 3.98
C LEU A 20 -12.59 11.08 3.00
N TYR A 21 -13.21 11.74 2.03
CA TYR A 21 -12.52 12.57 1.06
C TYR A 21 -11.83 13.76 1.72
N GLU A 22 -12.44 14.37 2.74
CA GLU A 22 -11.86 15.49 3.47
C GLU A 22 -10.53 15.13 4.14
N ASP A 23 -10.41 13.89 4.63
CA ASP A 23 -9.17 13.38 5.22
C ASP A 23 -8.11 13.16 4.15
N PHE A 24 -8.50 12.55 3.02
CA PHE A 24 -7.61 12.39 1.87
C PHE A 24 -7.12 13.74 1.33
N TYR A 25 -7.99 14.74 1.25
CA TYR A 25 -7.64 16.09 0.80
C TYR A 25 -6.65 16.76 1.75
N ARG A 26 -6.84 16.63 3.08
CA ARG A 26 -5.88 17.11 4.08
C ARG A 26 -4.51 16.44 3.92
N GLU A 27 -4.48 15.13 3.69
CA GLU A 27 -3.22 14.42 3.41
C GLU A 27 -2.55 14.90 2.10
N CYS A 28 -3.33 15.19 1.06
CA CYS A 28 -2.79 15.76 -0.19
C CYS A 28 -2.11 17.12 0.07
N LEU A 29 -2.76 18.00 0.85
CA LEU A 29 -2.19 19.29 1.23
C LEU A 29 -0.92 19.11 2.07
N TYR A 30 -0.91 18.18 3.01
CA TYR A 30 0.26 17.89 3.83
C TYR A 30 1.45 17.38 2.99
N LEU A 31 1.19 16.50 2.03
CA LEU A 31 2.21 16.01 1.10
C LEU A 31 2.75 17.13 0.23
N GLN A 32 1.88 18.01 -0.29
CA GLN A 32 2.30 19.18 -1.07
C GLN A 32 3.19 20.12 -0.25
N MET A 33 2.80 20.44 0.99
CA MET A 33 3.59 21.27 1.88
C MET A 33 4.93 20.63 2.24
N SER A 34 4.95 19.32 2.47
CA SER A 34 6.19 18.57 2.74
C SER A 34 7.17 18.65 1.56
N CYS A 35 6.66 18.55 0.33
CA CYS A 35 7.44 18.74 -0.89
C CYS A 35 7.98 20.18 -1.00
N PHE A 36 7.14 21.18 -0.75
CA PHE A 36 7.55 22.58 -0.80
C PHE A 36 8.67 22.89 0.19
N VAL A 37 8.53 22.47 1.46
CA VAL A 37 9.57 22.63 2.50
C VAL A 37 10.86 21.90 2.13
N SER A 38 10.76 20.80 1.37
CA SER A 38 11.92 20.05 0.87
C SER A 38 12.56 20.65 -0.40
N GLY A 39 12.09 21.82 -0.86
CA GLY A 39 12.63 22.54 -2.01
C GLY A 39 12.10 22.06 -3.37
N TYR A 40 11.04 21.26 -3.41
CA TYR A 40 10.37 20.91 -4.67
C TYR A 40 9.50 22.06 -5.15
N SER A 41 9.52 22.31 -6.46
CA SER A 41 8.65 23.30 -7.08
C SER A 41 7.18 22.85 -7.09
N ASP A 42 6.27 23.83 -7.09
CA ASP A 42 4.83 23.58 -7.26
C ASP A 42 4.55 22.80 -8.56
N LYS A 43 5.24 23.17 -9.65
CA LYS A 43 5.13 22.47 -10.95
C LYS A 43 5.46 20.99 -10.86
N TRP A 44 6.47 20.63 -10.06
CA TRP A 44 6.83 19.23 -9.85
C TRP A 44 5.71 18.49 -9.12
N THR A 45 5.19 19.08 -8.04
CA THR A 45 4.14 18.46 -7.23
C THR A 45 2.83 18.34 -8.01
N GLU A 46 2.45 19.37 -8.76
CA GLU A 46 1.29 19.35 -9.66
C GLU A 46 1.41 18.27 -10.74
N TYR A 47 2.60 18.10 -11.31
CA TYR A 47 2.88 17.05 -12.28
C TYR A 47 2.68 15.66 -11.68
N GLU A 48 3.18 15.43 -10.46
CA GLU A 48 3.04 14.14 -9.78
C GLU A 48 1.58 13.85 -9.37
N PHE A 49 0.83 14.86 -8.93
CA PHE A 49 -0.62 14.73 -8.72
C PHE A 49 -1.35 14.38 -10.01
N LYS A 50 -1.05 15.09 -11.11
CA LYS A 50 -1.63 14.79 -12.42
C LYS A 50 -1.36 13.35 -12.83
N LYS A 51 -0.12 12.88 -12.67
CA LYS A 51 0.26 11.48 -12.97
C LYS A 51 -0.52 10.47 -12.15
N PHE A 52 -0.76 10.77 -10.88
CA PHE A 52 -1.57 9.93 -10.01
C PHE A 52 -3.02 9.83 -10.52
N TYR A 53 -3.66 10.96 -10.81
CA TYR A 53 -5.03 10.99 -11.29
C TYR A 53 -5.19 10.39 -12.70
N GLU A 54 -4.23 10.61 -13.60
CA GLU A 54 -4.15 9.95 -14.91
C GLU A 54 -4.09 8.42 -14.75
N TYR A 55 -3.25 7.91 -13.85
CA TYR A 55 -3.09 6.47 -13.62
C TYR A 55 -4.38 5.77 -13.17
N PHE A 56 -5.23 6.48 -12.43
CA PHE A 56 -6.53 5.96 -11.99
C PHE A 56 -7.71 6.36 -12.90
N ASN A 57 -7.44 7.03 -14.03
CA ASN A 57 -8.45 7.55 -14.96
C ASN A 57 -9.51 8.44 -14.28
N ILE A 58 -9.06 9.34 -13.41
CA ILE A 58 -9.92 10.28 -12.67
C ILE A 58 -9.50 11.75 -12.80
N GLU A 59 -8.63 12.07 -13.74
CA GLU A 59 -8.15 13.45 -13.98
C GLU A 59 -9.31 14.45 -14.14
N THR A 60 -10.38 14.04 -14.82
CA THR A 60 -11.59 14.85 -15.03
C THR A 60 -12.29 15.26 -13.72
N TYR A 61 -12.08 14.50 -12.65
CA TYR A 61 -12.71 14.73 -11.34
C TYR A 61 -11.79 15.44 -10.36
N ARG A 62 -10.54 15.77 -10.74
CA ARG A 62 -9.55 16.38 -9.86
C ARG A 62 -10.08 17.60 -9.10
N PHE A 63 -10.79 18.48 -9.79
CA PHE A 63 -11.29 19.75 -9.23
C PHE A 63 -12.70 19.64 -8.63
N HIS A 64 -13.40 18.54 -8.87
CA HIS A 64 -14.79 18.33 -8.45
C HIS A 64 -14.95 17.03 -7.67
N MET A 65 -13.87 16.60 -7.01
CA MET A 65 -13.86 15.38 -6.21
C MET A 65 -14.80 15.56 -5.02
N ASN A 66 -15.68 14.60 -4.83
CA ASN A 66 -16.57 14.51 -3.69
C ASN A 66 -16.49 13.10 -3.09
N GLN A 67 -17.13 12.89 -1.95
CA GLN A 67 -17.11 11.62 -1.24
C GLN A 67 -17.50 10.43 -2.14
N THR A 68 -18.54 10.58 -2.97
CA THR A 68 -19.01 9.51 -3.86
C THR A 68 -17.97 9.12 -4.92
N ILE A 69 -17.34 10.10 -5.57
CA ILE A 69 -16.29 9.83 -6.58
C ILE A 69 -15.05 9.25 -5.89
N TYR A 70 -14.68 9.78 -4.73
CA TYR A 70 -13.56 9.30 -3.93
C TYR A 70 -13.74 7.84 -3.51
N GLU A 71 -14.95 7.44 -3.08
CA GLU A 71 -15.25 6.05 -2.75
C GLU A 71 -15.11 5.12 -3.95
N GLN A 72 -15.49 5.57 -5.15
CA GLN A 72 -15.30 4.79 -6.37
C GLN A 72 -13.81 4.60 -6.70
N LEU A 73 -13.00 5.65 -6.56
CA LEU A 73 -11.54 5.55 -6.66
C LEU A 73 -10.99 4.54 -5.64
N ARG A 74 -11.39 4.68 -4.38
CA ARG A 74 -10.92 3.83 -3.29
C ARG A 74 -11.25 2.36 -3.52
N ARG A 75 -12.48 2.05 -3.96
CA ARG A 75 -12.89 0.69 -4.33
C ARG A 75 -12.04 0.13 -5.46
N ARG A 76 -11.82 0.90 -6.53
CA ARG A 76 -10.97 0.47 -7.66
C ARG A 76 -9.53 0.16 -7.22
N LEU A 77 -8.99 1.00 -6.34
CA LEU A 77 -7.63 0.83 -5.82
C LEU A 77 -7.51 -0.43 -4.93
N LEU A 78 -8.49 -0.68 -4.07
CA LEU A 78 -8.52 -1.86 -3.21
C LEU A 78 -8.68 -3.15 -4.03
N ILE A 79 -9.62 -3.18 -4.99
CA ILE A 79 -9.83 -4.34 -5.89
C ILE A 79 -8.56 -4.65 -6.69
N ARG A 80 -7.85 -3.62 -7.17
CA ARG A 80 -6.60 -3.79 -7.93
C ARG A 80 -5.49 -4.41 -7.07
N ASN A 81 -5.40 -4.04 -5.79
CA ASN A 81 -4.42 -4.63 -4.89
C ASN A 81 -4.75 -6.08 -4.56
N ASP A 82 -6.03 -6.40 -4.34
CA ASP A 82 -6.47 -7.77 -4.07
C ASP A 82 -6.20 -8.69 -5.26
N THR A 83 -6.56 -8.27 -6.48
CA THR A 83 -6.33 -9.05 -7.71
C THR A 83 -4.85 -9.21 -8.08
N GLN A 84 -4.00 -8.23 -7.75
CA GLN A 84 -2.56 -8.35 -8.00
C GLN A 84 -1.89 -9.28 -6.99
N CYS A 85 -2.36 -9.28 -5.74
CA CYS A 85 -1.95 -10.26 -4.73
C CYS A 85 -2.34 -11.69 -5.17
N ASP A 86 -3.59 -11.89 -5.61
CA ASP A 86 -4.09 -13.21 -6.00
C ASP A 86 -3.39 -13.82 -7.23
N LYS A 87 -2.98 -13.00 -8.21
CA LYS A 87 -2.25 -13.50 -9.39
C LYS A 87 -0.83 -13.96 -9.08
N SER A 88 -0.11 -13.20 -8.25
CA SER A 88 1.22 -13.62 -7.76
C SER A 88 1.15 -14.88 -6.90
N LEU A 89 0.02 -15.08 -6.23
CA LEU A 89 -0.24 -16.24 -5.37
C LEU A 89 -0.61 -17.50 -6.17
N GLN A 90 -1.44 -17.39 -7.21
CA GLN A 90 -1.74 -18.53 -8.10
C GLN A 90 -0.47 -19.10 -8.73
N GLU A 91 0.50 -18.26 -9.09
CA GLU A 91 1.79 -18.70 -9.64
C GLU A 91 2.69 -19.43 -8.62
N LEU A 92 2.51 -19.15 -7.32
CA LEU A 92 3.23 -19.82 -6.21
C LEU A 92 2.55 -21.13 -5.80
N ASP A 93 1.22 -21.15 -5.72
CA ASP A 93 0.43 -22.36 -5.40
C ASP A 93 0.56 -23.45 -6.47
N LEU A 94 0.61 -23.07 -7.76
CA LEU A 94 0.80 -24.01 -8.87
C LEU A 94 2.17 -24.72 -8.86
N LYS A 95 3.15 -24.20 -8.09
CA LYS A 95 4.52 -24.74 -8.04
C LYS A 95 4.84 -25.56 -6.79
N SER A 96 3.96 -25.61 -5.79
CA SER A 96 4.32 -26.17 -4.48
C SER A 96 3.15 -26.86 -3.78
N ASN A 97 3.21 -28.19 -3.68
CA ASN A 97 2.32 -29.05 -2.88
C ASN A 97 2.61 -28.94 -1.35
N LYS A 98 2.76 -27.72 -0.82
CA LYS A 98 3.01 -27.48 0.61
C LYS A 98 1.90 -26.64 1.23
N TYR A 99 1.56 -26.94 2.48
CA TYR A 99 0.65 -26.16 3.29
C TYR A 99 1.29 -24.80 3.61
N PHE A 100 0.67 -23.71 3.15
CA PHE A 100 1.14 -22.35 3.42
C PHE A 100 0.34 -21.71 4.57
N LEU A 101 1.07 -21.20 5.57
CA LEU A 101 0.49 -20.36 6.62
C LEU A 101 0.59 -18.90 6.17
N ARG A 102 -0.56 -18.26 5.93
CA ARG A 102 -0.64 -16.90 5.38
C ARG A 102 -0.68 -15.85 6.49
N PHE A 103 0.22 -14.87 6.42
CA PHE A 103 0.16 -13.66 7.24
C PHE A 103 0.05 -12.44 6.34
N HIS A 104 -0.99 -11.64 6.56
CA HIS A 104 -1.17 -10.37 5.89
C HIS A 104 -0.42 -9.29 6.68
N TYR A 105 0.73 -8.85 6.17
CA TYR A 105 1.46 -7.74 6.74
C TYR A 105 1.22 -6.49 5.88
N PRO A 106 0.38 -5.54 6.33
CA PRO A 106 0.19 -4.28 5.62
C PRO A 106 1.50 -3.49 5.71
N TYR A 107 2.25 -3.49 4.60
CA TYR A 107 3.65 -3.07 4.51
C TYR A 107 3.86 -1.55 4.58
N HIS A 108 3.18 -0.86 5.49
CA HIS A 108 3.17 0.59 5.50
C HIS A 108 3.58 1.26 6.83
N TYR A 109 3.90 0.56 7.90
CA TYR A 109 4.10 1.22 9.21
C TYR A 109 5.26 0.75 10.10
N GLY A 110 6.39 0.26 9.55
CA GLY A 110 7.56 0.06 10.39
C GLY A 110 8.83 -0.41 9.69
N TYR A 111 9.95 -0.36 10.43
CA TYR A 111 11.20 -0.99 10.02
C TYR A 111 10.96 -2.47 9.78
N HIS A 112 10.96 -2.89 8.50
CA HIS A 112 10.72 -4.28 8.09
C HIS A 112 11.53 -5.28 8.92
N ARG A 113 12.78 -4.94 9.22
CA ARG A 113 13.66 -5.71 10.09
C ARG A 113 13.08 -6.02 11.48
N LYS A 114 12.39 -5.06 12.13
CA LYS A 114 11.75 -5.28 13.43
C LYS A 114 10.54 -6.21 13.34
N PHE A 115 9.81 -6.14 12.22
CA PHE A 115 8.73 -7.08 11.96
C PHE A 115 9.27 -8.49 11.74
N GLU A 116 10.30 -8.65 10.90
CA GLU A 116 10.94 -9.95 10.69
C GLU A 116 11.46 -10.53 12.01
N GLU A 117 12.17 -9.74 12.81
CA GLU A 117 12.66 -10.16 14.13
C GLU A 117 11.52 -10.69 15.02
N LYS A 118 10.42 -9.94 15.13
CA LYS A 118 9.24 -10.36 15.92
C LYS A 118 8.51 -11.55 15.32
N PHE A 119 8.43 -11.63 13.99
CA PHE A 119 7.79 -12.73 13.29
C PHE A 119 8.56 -14.02 13.49
N TYR A 120 9.89 -14.00 13.32
CA TYR A 120 10.74 -15.17 13.58
C TYR A 120 10.70 -15.58 15.05
N GLU A 121 10.61 -14.64 15.99
CA GLU A 121 10.43 -14.94 17.41
C GLU A 121 9.11 -15.71 17.65
N ILE A 122 7.99 -15.20 17.14
CA ILE A 122 6.66 -15.83 17.26
C ILE A 122 6.66 -17.20 16.58
N LEU A 123 7.17 -17.29 15.35
CA LEU A 123 7.22 -18.52 14.57
C LEU A 123 8.10 -19.56 15.27
N SER A 124 9.27 -19.18 15.78
CA SER A 124 10.16 -20.08 16.52
C SER A 124 9.51 -20.61 17.80
N THR A 125 8.74 -19.77 18.49
CA THR A 125 7.99 -20.16 19.71
C THR A 125 6.88 -21.13 19.36
N PHE A 126 6.13 -20.85 18.30
CA PHE A 126 5.07 -21.73 17.80
C PHE A 126 5.62 -23.10 17.39
N MET A 127 6.72 -23.15 16.63
CA MET A 127 7.33 -24.40 16.19
C MET A 127 7.91 -25.21 17.36
N LYS A 128 8.47 -24.55 18.38
CA LYS A 128 8.91 -25.22 19.62
C LYS A 128 7.75 -25.86 20.39
N ASN A 129 6.59 -25.22 20.38
CA ASN A 129 5.39 -25.71 21.05
C ASN A 129 4.64 -26.79 20.24
N HIS A 130 4.95 -26.92 18.94
CA HIS A 130 4.34 -27.89 18.03
C HIS A 130 5.41 -28.69 17.25
N PRO A 131 6.24 -29.50 17.93
CA PRO A 131 7.36 -30.21 17.32
C PRO A 131 6.95 -31.19 16.21
N GLN A 132 5.71 -31.70 16.24
CA GLN A 132 5.16 -32.53 15.15
C GLN A 132 5.08 -31.81 13.78
N LEU A 133 5.17 -30.48 13.75
CA LEU A 133 5.18 -29.69 12.52
C LEU A 133 6.58 -29.43 11.97
N SER A 134 7.65 -29.69 12.76
CA SER A 134 9.04 -29.48 12.31
C SER A 134 9.62 -30.66 11.56
N SER A 135 9.00 -31.84 11.63
CA SER A 135 9.44 -33.07 10.98
C SER A 135 8.66 -33.32 9.71
N ASN A 136 9.00 -32.60 8.64
CA ASN A 136 8.79 -32.98 7.24
C ASN A 136 9.62 -32.01 6.37
N GLN A 137 10.95 -32.18 6.40
CA GLN A 137 11.86 -31.67 5.38
C GLN A 137 12.27 -32.82 4.46
#